data_AF-A0A060BYP0-F1
#
_entry.id   AF-A0A060BYP0-F1
#
_cell.length_a   1.000
_cell.length_b   1.000
_cell.length_c   1.000
_cell.angle_alpha   90.00
_cell.angle_beta   90.00
_cell.angle_gamma   90.00
#
_symmetry.space_group_name_H-M   'P 1'
#
loop_
_entity.id
_entity.type
_entity.pdbx_description
1 polymer ?
#
loop_
_entity_poly.entity_id
_entity_poly.type
_entity_poly.pdbx_seq_one_letter_code
_entity_poly.pdbx_strand_id
1 'polypeptide(L)'
;MTTTPIPPTPGAAASVAWQGDLMRGLAQGAPWLLMEQAPSAVQWRPRNSPKRPGQFLLWTLERLAHGADGILQFQWRQSRQGSETFHSGMVPHAGRDSRVWDEVVDTGRVLDRLAPVAGTRVTSEVAVVMDWESQWARVSACGPVEAP
;
A
#
# COMPACT_ATOMS: atom_id res chain seq x y z
N MET A 1 -1.96 -7.56 -2.38
CA MET A 1 -2.51 -6.57 -1.43
C MET A 1 -1.40 -5.91 -0.61
N THR A 2 -1.05 -4.65 -0.87
CA THR A 2 -0.03 -3.96 -0.04
C THR A 2 -0.60 -3.67 1.35
N THR A 3 0.19 -4.03 2.36
CA THR A 3 -0.18 -3.94 3.77
C THR A 3 0.02 -2.50 4.22
N THR A 4 -1.00 -1.66 4.06
CA THR A 4 -0.91 -0.33 4.69
C THR A 4 -0.71 -0.52 6.20
N PRO A 5 0.30 0.11 6.82
CA PRO A 5 0.59 -0.06 8.23
C PRO A 5 -0.51 0.52 9.10
N ILE A 6 -0.63 -0.06 10.29
CA ILE A 6 -1.60 0.34 11.32
C ILE A 6 -1.23 1.77 11.78
N PRO A 7 -2.19 2.65 12.08
CA PRO A 7 -1.89 3.89 12.78
C PRO A 7 -1.25 3.68 14.17
N PRO A 8 -0.38 4.58 14.64
CA PRO A 8 0.97 4.77 14.16
C PRO A 8 1.91 3.69 14.74
N THR A 9 2.20 2.63 13.99
CA THR A 9 3.33 1.78 14.34
C THR A 9 4.63 2.50 13.92
N PRO A 10 5.64 2.62 14.80
CA PRO A 10 6.96 3.13 14.40
C PRO A 10 7.46 2.42 13.13
N GLY A 11 8.01 3.17 12.18
CA GLY A 11 8.50 2.61 10.91
C GLY A 11 7.42 2.36 9.84
N ALA A 12 6.15 2.68 10.10
CA ALA A 12 5.07 2.59 9.11
C ALA A 12 5.43 3.28 7.78
N ALA A 13 5.84 4.55 7.84
CA ALA A 13 6.19 5.31 6.64
C ALA A 13 7.37 4.67 5.88
N ALA A 14 8.41 4.25 6.60
CA ALA A 14 9.57 3.58 6.01
C ALA A 14 9.20 2.24 5.34
N SER A 15 8.30 1.46 5.95
CA SER A 15 7.83 0.19 5.37
C SER A 15 7.01 0.41 4.09
N VAL A 16 6.21 1.47 4.04
CA VAL A 16 5.46 1.83 2.84
C VAL A 16 6.42 2.29 1.76
N ALA A 17 7.35 3.21 2.07
CA ALA A 17 8.41 3.70 1.18
C ALA A 17 9.20 2.55 0.57
N TRP A 18 9.68 1.62 1.42
CA TRP A 18 10.41 0.45 0.99
C TRP A 18 9.64 -0.42 -0.01
N GLN A 19 8.33 -0.64 0.21
CA GLN A 19 7.50 -1.39 -0.74
C GLN A 19 7.40 -0.66 -2.09
N GLY A 20 7.26 0.66 -2.09
CA GLY A 20 7.22 1.46 -3.32
C GLY A 20 8.54 1.41 -4.08
N ASP A 21 9.66 1.61 -3.37
CA ASP A 21 11.01 1.53 -3.93
C ASP A 21 11.34 0.15 -4.49
N LEU A 22 10.92 -0.92 -3.79
CA LEU A 22 11.09 -2.29 -4.25
C LEU A 22 10.33 -2.54 -5.56
N MET A 23 9.08 -2.09 -5.66
CA MET A 23 8.29 -2.22 -6.89
C MET A 23 8.89 -1.42 -8.04
N ARG A 24 9.38 -0.19 -7.79
CA ARG A 24 10.11 0.60 -8.80
C ARG A 24 11.38 -0.12 -9.26
N GLY A 25 12.14 -0.70 -8.35
CA GLY A 25 13.33 -1.48 -8.67
C GLY A 25 13.02 -2.68 -9.55
N LEU A 26 11.97 -3.44 -9.23
CA LEU A 26 11.48 -4.56 -10.04
C LEU A 26 11.01 -4.11 -11.43
N ALA A 27 10.41 -2.93 -11.54
CA ALA A 27 10.03 -2.31 -12.79
C ALA A 27 11.21 -1.66 -13.56
N GLN A 28 12.46 -1.83 -13.10
CA GLN A 28 13.65 -1.21 -13.69
C GLN A 28 13.52 0.32 -13.84
N GLY A 29 12.88 0.97 -12.87
CA GLY A 29 12.62 2.40 -12.88
C GLY A 29 11.50 2.85 -13.82
N ALA A 30 10.82 1.94 -14.52
CA ALA A 30 9.59 2.25 -15.26
C ALA A 30 8.41 2.47 -14.30
N PRO A 31 7.39 3.23 -14.73
CA PRO A 31 6.17 3.36 -13.95
C PRO A 31 5.49 2.01 -13.72
N TRP A 32 4.85 1.86 -12.57
CA TRP A 32 4.22 0.61 -12.16
C TRP A 32 2.78 0.80 -11.69
N LEU A 33 2.02 -0.30 -11.64
CA LEU A 33 0.62 -0.31 -11.24
C LEU A 33 0.49 -0.82 -9.82
N LEU A 34 -0.02 0.01 -8.91
CA LEU A 34 -0.51 -0.46 -7.63
C LEU A 34 -1.87 -1.12 -7.83
N MET A 35 -1.87 -2.44 -7.97
CA MET A 35 -3.10 -3.20 -8.19
C MET A 35 -4.03 -3.21 -6.97
N GLU A 36 -3.47 -3.23 -5.75
CA GLU A 36 -4.28 -3.41 -4.55
C GLU A 36 -3.74 -2.64 -3.35
N GLN A 37 -4.60 -1.78 -2.82
CA GLN A 37 -4.60 -1.30 -1.44
C GLN A 37 -6.04 -1.27 -0.90
N ALA A 38 -6.19 -1.30 0.41
CA ALA A 38 -7.48 -1.18 1.08
C ALA A 38 -7.83 0.30 1.33
N PRO A 39 -9.06 0.77 1.09
CA PRO A 39 -9.49 2.13 1.46
C PRO A 39 -9.43 2.39 2.97
N SER A 40 -9.64 1.35 3.79
CA SER A 40 -9.57 1.43 5.25
C SER A 40 -9.04 0.10 5.84
N ALA A 41 -9.74 -0.49 6.81
CA ALA A 41 -9.34 -1.75 7.42
C ALA A 41 -9.32 -2.93 6.42
N VAL A 42 -8.39 -3.85 6.64
CA VAL A 42 -8.40 -5.20 6.06
C VAL A 42 -9.17 -6.16 6.99
N GLN A 43 -9.29 -7.44 6.65
CA GLN A 43 -10.02 -8.44 7.44
C GLN A 43 -9.14 -9.56 8.03
N TRP A 44 -7.92 -9.74 7.53
CA TRP A 44 -7.10 -10.93 7.80
C TRP A 44 -6.05 -10.77 8.92
N ARG A 45 -5.88 -9.57 9.50
CA ARG A 45 -4.94 -9.39 10.62
C ARG A 45 -5.58 -9.81 11.95
N PRO A 46 -4.77 -10.13 12.98
CA PRO A 46 -5.27 -10.30 14.34
C PRO A 46 -6.05 -9.09 14.86
N ARG A 47 -5.64 -7.88 14.46
CA ARG A 47 -6.35 -6.61 14.73
C ARG A 47 -6.40 -5.74 13.48
N ASN A 48 -7.62 -5.44 13.04
CA ASN A 48 -7.90 -4.72 11.82
C ASN A 48 -8.34 -3.27 12.11
N SER A 49 -7.38 -2.42 12.50
CA SER A 49 -7.69 -1.01 12.75
C SER A 49 -8.03 -0.28 11.45
N PRO A 50 -9.09 0.54 11.41
CA PRO A 50 -9.38 1.39 10.26
C PRO A 50 -8.30 2.46 10.10
N LYS A 51 -8.13 2.93 8.87
CA LYS A 51 -7.25 4.08 8.57
C LYS A 51 -7.78 5.33 9.30
N ARG A 52 -6.85 6.14 9.81
CA ARG A 52 -7.16 7.47 10.35
C ARG A 52 -7.62 8.42 9.24
N PRO A 53 -8.36 9.50 9.56
CA PRO A 53 -8.72 10.51 8.57
C PRO A 53 -7.52 11.00 7.76
N GLY A 54 -7.66 11.03 6.43
CA GLY A 54 -6.63 11.48 5.48
C GLY A 54 -5.49 10.49 5.25
N GLN A 55 -5.43 9.39 6.00
CA GLN A 55 -4.38 8.39 5.86
C GLN A 55 -4.51 7.60 4.55
N PHE A 56 -5.71 7.45 3.99
CA PHE A 56 -5.89 6.83 2.68
C PHE A 56 -5.21 7.64 1.57
N LEU A 57 -5.40 8.97 1.57
CA LEU A 57 -4.75 9.88 0.64
C LEU A 57 -3.23 9.86 0.81
N LEU A 58 -2.73 9.98 2.05
CA LEU A 58 -1.30 9.97 2.36
C LEU A 58 -0.60 8.75 1.74
N TRP A 59 -1.12 7.56 1.99
CA TRP A 59 -0.51 6.34 1.48
C TRP A 59 -0.69 6.16 -0.03
N THR A 60 -1.75 6.73 -0.60
CA THR A 60 -1.89 6.77 -2.06
C THR A 60 -0.83 7.67 -2.68
N LEU A 61 -0.62 8.88 -2.15
CA LEU A 61 0.38 9.82 -2.66
C LEU A 61 1.80 9.31 -2.49
N GLU A 62 2.08 8.57 -1.41
CA GLU A 62 3.36 7.88 -1.24
C GLU A 62 3.61 6.94 -2.43
N ARG A 63 2.60 6.18 -2.86
CA ARG A 63 2.76 5.22 -3.97
C ARG A 63 3.10 5.94 -5.28
N LEU A 64 2.46 7.08 -5.55
CA LEU A 64 2.82 7.94 -6.68
C LEU A 64 4.25 8.47 -6.54
N ALA A 65 4.63 8.96 -5.36
CA ALA A 65 5.96 9.50 -5.11
C ALA A 65 7.08 8.47 -5.32
N HIS A 66 6.78 7.18 -5.16
CA HIS A 66 7.70 6.07 -5.43
C HIS A 66 7.55 5.46 -6.85
N GLY A 67 6.79 6.09 -7.74
CA GLY A 67 6.73 5.78 -9.18
C GLY A 67 5.52 4.98 -9.65
N ALA A 68 4.47 4.86 -8.85
CA ALA A 68 3.22 4.26 -9.31
C ALA A 68 2.45 5.24 -10.22
N ASP A 69 2.11 4.80 -11.43
CA ASP A 69 1.30 5.56 -12.40
C ASP A 69 -0.16 5.09 -12.49
N GLY A 70 -0.48 4.01 -11.78
CA GLY A 70 -1.84 3.54 -11.63
C GLY A 70 -2.10 3.13 -10.19
N ILE A 71 -3.28 3.52 -9.68
CA ILE A 71 -3.69 3.27 -8.30
C ILE A 71 -5.06 2.59 -8.32
N LEU A 72 -5.09 1.35 -7.85
CA LEU A 72 -6.31 0.54 -7.75
C LEU A 72 -6.53 0.09 -6.30
N GLN A 73 -7.78 -0.28 -6.01
CA GLN A 73 -8.20 -0.74 -4.69
C GLN A 73 -8.84 -2.11 -4.81
N PHE A 74 -8.46 -2.99 -3.89
CA PHE A 74 -9.32 -4.09 -3.53
C PHE A 74 -10.26 -3.60 -2.43
N GLN A 75 -11.57 -3.46 -2.67
CA GLN A 75 -12.33 -3.69 -3.90
C GLN A 75 -13.30 -2.52 -4.12
N TRP A 76 -13.97 -2.48 -5.27
CA TRP A 76 -14.93 -1.40 -5.56
C TRP A 76 -16.06 -1.32 -4.52
N ARG A 77 -16.76 -2.42 -4.25
CA ARG A 77 -17.88 -2.43 -3.29
C ARG A 77 -17.64 -3.50 -2.25
N GLN A 78 -17.77 -3.13 -0.98
CA GLN A 78 -17.58 -4.05 0.11
C GLN A 78 -18.60 -5.19 0.05
N SER A 79 -18.11 -6.43 -0.02
CA SER A 79 -18.93 -7.64 -0.09
C SER A 79 -19.83 -7.79 1.13
N ARG A 80 -21.08 -8.21 0.92
CA ARG A 80 -22.06 -8.40 2.01
C ARG A 80 -21.90 -9.74 2.75
N GLN A 81 -21.22 -10.70 2.15
CA GLN A 81 -21.05 -12.07 2.63
C GLN A 81 -19.70 -12.65 2.12
N GLY A 82 -19.26 -13.75 2.72
CA GLY A 82 -17.99 -14.41 2.42
C GLY A 82 -16.86 -14.04 3.36
N SER A 83 -15.70 -14.66 3.18
CA SER A 83 -14.51 -14.47 4.03
C SER A 83 -14.01 -13.04 4.08
N GLU A 84 -14.32 -12.24 3.05
CA GLU A 84 -13.85 -10.86 2.90
C GLU A 84 -14.90 -9.79 3.22
N THR A 85 -16.02 -10.18 3.84
CA THR A 85 -17.13 -9.27 4.21
C THR A 85 -16.64 -8.02 4.97
N PHE A 86 -15.64 -8.18 5.85
CA PHE A 86 -15.10 -7.10 6.66
C PHE A 86 -13.85 -6.42 6.05
N HIS A 87 -13.44 -6.79 4.84
CA HIS A 87 -12.40 -6.06 4.12
C HIS A 87 -13.02 -4.80 3.52
N SER A 88 -12.48 -3.62 3.83
CA SER A 88 -13.03 -2.36 3.31
C SER A 88 -13.10 -2.32 1.77
N GLY A 89 -14.17 -1.71 1.25
CA GLY A 89 -14.31 -1.40 -0.18
C GLY A 89 -14.44 0.10 -0.41
N MET A 90 -14.26 0.55 -1.65
CA MET A 90 -14.39 1.97 -2.00
C MET A 90 -15.80 2.49 -1.69
N VAL A 91 -16.80 1.65 -1.96
CA VAL A 91 -18.16 1.81 -1.42
C VAL A 91 -18.33 0.85 -0.24
N PRO A 92 -18.29 1.35 1.01
CA PRO A 92 -18.44 0.51 2.19
C PRO A 92 -19.88 0.04 2.37
N HIS A 93 -20.13 -0.82 3.37
CA HIS A 93 -21.49 -1.24 3.74
C HIS A 93 -22.42 -0.07 4.09
N ALA A 94 -21.87 1.00 4.66
CA ALA A 94 -22.60 2.25 4.94
C ALA A 94 -23.03 3.01 3.66
N GLY A 95 -22.52 2.63 2.49
CA GLY A 95 -22.81 3.29 1.22
C GLY A 95 -22.05 4.60 1.04
N ARG A 96 -22.65 5.50 0.25
CA ARG A 96 -22.02 6.78 -0.13
C ARG A 96 -22.05 7.84 0.97
N ASP A 97 -22.92 7.68 1.97
CA ASP A 97 -22.96 8.56 3.14
C ASP A 97 -21.95 8.06 4.18
N SER A 98 -20.67 8.13 3.83
CA SER A 98 -19.59 7.64 4.69
C SER A 98 -18.26 8.35 4.42
N ARG A 99 -17.47 8.54 5.48
CA ARG A 99 -16.11 9.09 5.38
C ARG A 99 -15.24 8.35 4.36
N VAL A 100 -15.35 7.03 4.29
CA VAL A 100 -14.54 6.22 3.37
C VAL A 100 -14.88 6.56 1.92
N TRP A 101 -16.17 6.71 1.60
CA TRP A 101 -16.59 7.15 0.27
C TRP A 101 -16.06 8.55 -0.04
N ASP A 102 -16.20 9.49 0.89
CA ASP A 102 -15.72 10.87 0.70
C ASP A 102 -14.20 10.91 0.48
N GLU A 103 -13.42 10.20 1.30
CA GLU A 103 -11.96 10.12 1.14
C GLU A 103 -11.55 9.47 -0.19
N VAL A 104 -12.31 8.48 -0.67
CA VAL A 104 -12.07 7.84 -1.98
C VAL A 104 -12.30 8.84 -3.12
N VAL A 105 -13.43 9.56 -3.08
CA VAL A 105 -13.75 10.57 -4.09
C VAL A 105 -12.73 11.70 -4.06
N ASP A 106 -12.35 12.18 -2.88
CA ASP A 106 -11.35 13.24 -2.72
C ASP A 106 -9.97 12.80 -3.19
N THR A 107 -9.59 11.55 -2.93
CA THR A 107 -8.35 10.98 -3.46
C THR A 107 -8.38 10.97 -4.99
N GLY A 108 -9.49 10.54 -5.61
CA GLY A 108 -9.65 10.62 -7.07
C GLY A 108 -9.45 12.04 -7.61
N ARG A 109 -10.07 13.05 -6.97
CA ARG A 109 -9.89 14.46 -7.35
C ARG A 109 -8.44 14.95 -7.21
N VAL A 110 -7.71 14.47 -6.21
CA VAL A 110 -6.29 14.80 -6.04
C VAL A 110 -5.47 14.15 -7.17
N LEU A 111 -5.75 12.89 -7.50
CA LEU A 111 -5.07 12.18 -8.58
C LEU A 111 -5.32 12.84 -9.94
N ASP A 112 -6.53 13.30 -10.22
CA ASP A 112 -6.84 14.05 -11.45
C ASP A 112 -5.98 15.33 -11.57
N ARG A 113 -5.79 16.06 -10.46
CA ARG A 113 -4.90 17.24 -10.44
C ARG A 113 -3.43 16.89 -10.60
N LEU A 114 -3.04 15.68 -10.22
CA LEU A 114 -1.67 15.17 -10.36
C LEU A 114 -1.45 14.46 -11.69
N ALA A 115 -2.44 14.34 -12.58
CA ALA A 115 -2.28 13.72 -13.89
C ALA A 115 -1.03 14.18 -14.69
N PRO A 116 -0.58 15.46 -14.62
CA PRO A 116 0.66 15.88 -15.29
C PRO A 116 1.95 15.17 -14.83
N VAL A 117 1.95 14.50 -13.68
CA VAL A 117 3.13 13.74 -13.20
C VAL A 117 3.20 12.33 -13.77
N ALA A 118 2.15 11.85 -14.43
CA ALA A 118 2.13 10.52 -15.03
C ALA A 118 3.24 10.39 -16.09
N GLY A 119 3.93 9.24 -16.09
CA GLY A 119 5.05 8.96 -16.98
C GLY A 119 6.39 9.55 -16.54
N THR A 120 6.42 10.37 -15.48
CA THR A 120 7.68 10.84 -14.90
C THR A 120 8.44 9.71 -14.21
N ARG A 121 9.74 9.90 -13.96
CA ARG A 121 10.60 8.90 -13.33
C ARG A 121 11.16 9.43 -12.01
N VAL A 122 11.27 8.53 -11.04
CA VAL A 122 11.94 8.79 -9.77
C VAL A 122 13.43 8.46 -9.92
N THR A 123 14.30 9.40 -9.58
CA THR A 123 15.76 9.24 -9.59
C THR A 123 16.30 9.17 -8.17
N SER A 124 17.29 8.29 -7.93
CA SER A 124 17.98 8.15 -6.64
C SER A 124 19.49 8.11 -6.86
N GLU A 125 20.25 8.73 -5.95
CA GLU A 125 21.72 8.69 -5.94
C GLU A 125 22.27 7.44 -5.26
N VAL A 126 21.46 6.80 -4.41
CA VAL A 126 21.85 5.64 -3.61
C VAL A 126 20.94 4.46 -3.93
N ALA A 127 21.54 3.27 -3.98
CA ALA A 127 20.83 2.00 -4.13
C ALA A 127 20.97 1.14 -2.87
N VAL A 128 19.86 0.56 -2.42
CA VAL A 128 19.83 -0.50 -1.41
C VAL A 128 19.56 -1.81 -2.13
N VAL A 129 20.48 -2.76 -2.03
CA VAL A 129 20.38 -4.04 -2.74
C VAL A 129 19.45 -4.99 -1.98
N MET A 130 18.50 -5.58 -2.71
CA MET A 130 17.61 -6.61 -2.21
C MET A 130 17.78 -7.85 -3.10
N ASP A 131 18.17 -8.96 -2.48
CA ASP A 131 18.28 -10.26 -3.14
C ASP A 131 17.33 -11.26 -2.46
N TRP A 132 16.42 -11.83 -3.25
CA TRP A 132 15.46 -12.81 -2.77
C TRP A 132 16.12 -14.13 -2.39
N GLU A 133 17.15 -14.56 -3.11
CA GLU A 133 17.85 -15.81 -2.82
C GLU A 133 18.59 -15.70 -1.49
N SER A 134 19.31 -14.60 -1.25
CA SER A 134 19.91 -14.30 0.07
C SER A 134 18.86 -14.24 1.18
N GLN A 135 17.67 -13.68 0.94
CA GLN A 135 16.61 -13.65 1.94
C GLN A 135 16.03 -15.04 2.24
N TRP A 136 15.82 -15.89 1.23
CA TRP A 136 15.41 -17.28 1.44
C TRP A 136 16.46 -18.07 2.20
N ALA A 137 17.73 -17.96 1.80
CA ALA A 137 18.83 -18.61 2.49
C ALA A 137 18.89 -18.19 3.96
N ARG A 138 18.71 -16.90 4.26
CA ARG A 138 18.69 -16.38 5.64
C ARG A 138 17.56 -16.96 6.49
N VAL A 139 16.34 -17.08 5.96
CA VAL A 139 15.20 -17.60 6.75
C VAL A 139 15.18 -19.12 6.85
N SER A 140 15.81 -19.82 5.93
CA SER A 140 15.94 -21.28 5.94
C SER A 140 17.20 -21.77 6.66
N ALA A 141 18.15 -20.88 6.95
CA ALA A 141 19.36 -21.22 7.70
C ALA A 141 19.01 -21.57 9.15
N CYS A 142 19.25 -22.82 9.54
CA CYS A 142 19.41 -23.18 10.94
C CYS A 142 20.78 -22.68 11.41
N GLY A 143 20.85 -21.43 11.86
CA GLY A 143 21.99 -20.95 12.64
C GLY A 143 22.06 -21.63 14.01
N PRO A 144 23.18 -21.54 14.74
CA PRO A 144 23.25 -22.05 16.10
C PRO A 144 22.15 -21.37 16.94
N VAL A 145 21.31 -22.20 17.59
CA VAL A 145 20.18 -21.76 18.43
C VAL A 145 20.62 -21.21 19.80
N GLU A 146 21.91 -21.35 20.12
CA GLU A 146 22.54 -20.75 21.29
C GLU A 146 23.72 -19.89 20.82
N ALA A 147 23.67 -18.59 21.12
CA ALA A 147 24.87 -17.75 21.14
C ALA A 147 25.51 -17.88 22.54
N PRO A 148 26.86 -17.88 22.65
CA PRO A 148 27.56 -17.87 23.94
C PRO A 148 27.29 -16.62 24.77
#